data_AF-A0A0L1KWX7-F1
#
_entry.id   AF-A0A0L1KWX7-F1
#
_cell.length_a   1.000
_cell.length_b   1.000
_cell.length_c   1.000
_cell.angle_alpha   90.00
_cell.angle_beta   90.00
_cell.angle_gamma   90.00
#
_symmetry.space_group_name_H-M   'P 1'
#
loop_
_entity.id
_entity.type
_entity.pdbx_description
1 polymer ?
#
loop_
_entity_poly.entity_id
_entity_poly.type
_entity_poly.pdbx_seq_one_letter_code
_entity_poly.pdbx_strand_id
1 'polypeptide(L)'
;MSCAISAATGQFYPKNISRKMADMKFDSYVWLTEKQLKLCGVGLAESQKEKYFPLSSSSGGATVHLYNASQTENPEKVAKLVGRLVPVNVFSNFKIRPDAAWKLTASIGEYEKSEWLTLNQINALGLKLKEGAKYVCVEVPIPSQKGDESQSCLRTVQFYNVAELADPSLVSKMKNMLPISAHTGRKYQMALAMPLLQFAIEKGLDSPFWLTAALARELNLHIRGKAAPARLPMKGLTKEIELYNASQTNDPNVAASYAYRQLFQPRSALSGSHFPRDITRILSAAAMRNKYHSIYWLTKKQAVSLGVHILPGHNPTEVKIASEKRFLFNADQTNNSKKIEDRFS
;
A
#
# COMPACT_ATOMS: atom_id res chain seq x y z
N MET A 1 10.39 26.68 -17.34
CA MET A 1 9.18 25.81 -17.36
C MET A 1 8.74 25.62 -15.93
N SER A 2 7.71 26.33 -15.49
CA SER A 2 7.11 26.13 -14.18
C SER A 2 6.09 24.99 -14.26
N CYS A 3 6.24 23.97 -13.40
CA CYS A 3 5.28 22.88 -13.31
C CYS A 3 4.34 23.16 -12.13
N ALA A 4 3.03 23.15 -12.39
CA ALA A 4 2.03 23.30 -11.33
C ALA A 4 2.04 22.05 -10.43
N ILE A 5 1.90 22.26 -9.13
CA ILE A 5 1.97 21.24 -8.08
C ILE A 5 0.66 21.21 -7.30
N SER A 6 0.12 20.02 -7.06
CA SER A 6 -1.03 19.84 -6.17
C SER A 6 -0.59 20.00 -4.71
N ALA A 7 -1.20 20.94 -3.97
CA ALA A 7 -0.90 21.10 -2.54
C ALA A 7 -1.18 19.82 -1.75
N ALA A 8 -2.18 19.04 -2.15
CA ALA A 8 -2.56 17.86 -1.39
C ALA A 8 -1.61 16.69 -1.54
N THR A 9 -1.14 16.43 -2.76
CA THR A 9 -0.32 15.24 -3.06
C THR A 9 1.15 15.56 -3.27
N GLY A 10 1.50 16.84 -3.49
CA GLY A 10 2.85 17.25 -3.87
C GLY A 10 3.24 16.83 -5.29
N GLN A 11 2.32 16.19 -6.03
CA GLN A 11 2.56 15.73 -7.38
C GLN A 11 2.32 16.87 -8.39
N PHE A 12 3.08 16.81 -9.48
CA PHE A 12 2.89 17.72 -10.60
C PHE A 12 1.60 17.41 -11.36
N TYR A 13 0.88 18.45 -11.77
CA TYR A 13 -0.22 18.30 -12.71
C TYR A 13 0.32 17.92 -14.11
N PRO A 14 -0.45 17.17 -14.92
CA PRO A 14 -0.10 16.87 -16.30
C PRO A 14 0.40 18.10 -17.08
N LYS A 15 1.40 17.93 -17.94
CA LYS A 15 2.11 19.03 -18.62
C LYS A 15 1.17 20.00 -19.36
N ASN A 16 0.12 19.48 -20.00
CA ASN A 16 -0.90 20.27 -20.68
C ASN A 16 -1.74 21.12 -19.71
N ILE A 17 -2.05 20.60 -18.51
CA ILE A 17 -2.77 21.33 -17.46
C ILE A 17 -1.86 22.37 -16.83
N SER A 18 -0.63 21.99 -16.47
CA SER A 18 0.39 22.89 -15.90
C SER A 18 0.65 24.11 -16.80
N ARG A 19 0.70 23.93 -18.12
CA ARG A 19 0.87 25.04 -19.07
C ARG A 19 -0.29 26.04 -18.98
N LYS A 20 -1.54 25.55 -19.01
CA LYS A 20 -2.73 26.41 -18.91
C LYS A 20 -2.80 27.14 -17.56
N MET A 21 -2.39 26.49 -16.48
CA MET A 21 -2.28 27.11 -15.16
C MET A 21 -1.22 28.21 -15.11
N ALA A 22 -0.09 28.02 -15.80
CA ALA A 22 0.97 29.03 -15.87
C ALA A 22 0.55 30.29 -16.64
N ASP A 23 -0.33 30.17 -17.63
CA ASP A 23 -0.89 31.31 -18.38
C ASP A 23 -1.71 32.26 -17.49
N MET A 24 -2.14 31.82 -16.30
CA MET A 24 -2.83 32.65 -15.32
C MET A 24 -1.90 33.58 -14.51
N LYS A 25 -0.57 33.46 -14.68
CA LYS A 25 0.46 34.37 -14.12
C LYS A 25 0.39 34.58 -12.59
N PHE A 26 0.11 33.53 -11.83
CA PHE A 26 0.23 33.57 -10.36
C PHE A 26 1.66 33.36 -9.89
N ASP A 27 1.99 33.89 -8.70
CA ASP A 27 3.35 33.88 -8.14
C ASP A 27 3.75 32.52 -7.55
N SER A 28 2.78 31.65 -7.25
CA SER A 28 3.06 30.30 -6.74
C SER A 28 2.74 29.23 -7.78
N TYR A 29 3.40 28.09 -7.66
CA TYR A 29 3.10 26.90 -8.44
C TYR A 29 2.17 25.93 -7.73
N VAL A 30 1.74 26.26 -6.51
CA VAL A 30 0.95 25.39 -5.65
C VAL A 30 -0.54 25.66 -5.87
N TRP A 31 -1.31 24.61 -6.15
CA TRP A 31 -2.75 24.69 -6.40
C TRP A 31 -3.55 23.76 -5.50
N LEU A 32 -4.70 24.25 -5.05
CA LEU A 32 -5.56 23.60 -4.07
C LEU A 32 -7.03 23.89 -4.31
N THR A 33 -7.89 22.97 -3.90
CA THR A 33 -9.35 23.11 -3.97
C THR A 33 -9.89 23.98 -2.85
N GLU A 34 -11.09 24.52 -3.01
CA GLU A 34 -11.81 25.23 -1.93
C GLU A 34 -11.97 24.36 -0.66
N LYS A 35 -12.24 23.06 -0.84
CA LYS A 35 -12.32 22.11 0.28
C LYS A 35 -10.99 22.04 1.04
N GLN A 36 -9.87 22.01 0.32
CA GLN A 36 -8.54 21.98 0.94
C GLN A 36 -8.22 23.28 1.67
N LEU A 37 -8.61 24.45 1.13
CA LEU A 37 -8.49 25.74 1.80
C LEU A 37 -9.20 25.76 3.15
N LYS A 38 -10.48 25.33 3.16
CA LYS A 38 -11.28 25.19 4.38
C LYS A 38 -10.60 24.25 5.39
N LEU A 39 -10.09 23.11 4.93
CA LEU A 39 -9.39 22.15 5.79
C LEU A 39 -8.10 22.71 6.39
N CYS A 40 -7.39 23.58 5.68
CA CYS A 40 -6.18 24.21 6.19
C CYS A 40 -6.46 25.40 7.13
N GLY A 41 -7.72 25.81 7.27
CA GLY A 41 -8.09 27.08 7.91
C GLY A 41 -7.39 28.25 7.22
N VAL A 42 -7.48 28.30 5.88
CA VAL A 42 -6.91 29.39 5.07
C VAL A 42 -8.02 29.95 4.18
N GLY A 43 -8.30 31.25 4.32
CA GLY A 43 -9.24 31.96 3.47
C GLY A 43 -8.65 32.30 2.09
N LEU A 44 -9.55 32.55 1.13
CA LEU A 44 -9.21 33.23 -0.11
C LEU A 44 -9.32 34.74 0.11
N ALA A 45 -8.39 35.50 -0.45
CA ALA A 45 -8.59 36.94 -0.53
C ALA A 45 -9.88 37.24 -1.30
N GLU A 46 -10.71 38.17 -0.81
CA GLU A 46 -12.05 38.45 -1.35
C GLU A 46 -12.02 38.73 -2.87
N SER A 47 -11.03 39.50 -3.32
CA SER A 47 -10.81 39.88 -4.71
C SER A 47 -10.39 38.73 -5.64
N GLN A 48 -10.14 37.54 -5.09
CA GLN A 48 -9.62 36.38 -5.82
C GLN A 48 -10.62 35.24 -5.94
N LYS A 49 -11.79 35.31 -5.30
CA LYS A 49 -12.79 34.21 -5.27
C LYS A 49 -13.27 33.77 -6.65
N GLU A 50 -13.34 34.71 -7.61
CA GLU A 50 -13.79 34.44 -8.98
C GLU A 50 -12.68 33.95 -9.92
N LYS A 51 -11.41 34.03 -9.49
CA LYS A 51 -10.26 33.63 -10.30
C LYS A 51 -9.83 32.22 -9.91
N TYR A 52 -10.29 31.22 -10.66
CA TYR A 52 -9.92 29.82 -10.42
C TYR A 52 -9.61 29.09 -11.73
N PHE A 53 -8.88 27.99 -11.61
CA PHE A 53 -8.67 27.06 -12.71
C PHE A 53 -9.72 25.93 -12.63
N PRO A 54 -10.62 25.80 -13.62
CA PRO A 54 -11.58 24.71 -13.65
C PRO A 54 -10.90 23.40 -14.07
N LEU A 55 -11.00 22.37 -13.22
CA LEU A 55 -10.51 21.03 -13.53
C LEU A 55 -11.69 20.06 -13.66
N SER A 56 -11.98 19.62 -14.88
CA SER A 56 -13.03 18.62 -15.15
C SER A 56 -12.55 17.22 -14.78
N SER A 57 -13.42 16.44 -14.11
CA SER A 57 -13.14 15.02 -13.85
C SER A 57 -13.29 14.21 -15.14
N SER A 58 -12.35 13.30 -15.42
CA SER A 58 -12.41 12.38 -16.56
C SER A 58 -13.61 11.43 -16.52
N SER A 59 -14.27 11.30 -15.36
CA SER A 59 -15.42 10.42 -15.14
C SER A 59 -16.78 11.11 -15.33
N GLY A 60 -16.84 12.27 -16.00
CA GLY A 60 -18.08 13.06 -16.14
C GLY A 60 -18.58 13.68 -14.82
N GLY A 61 -17.71 13.79 -13.81
CA GLY A 61 -18.04 14.40 -12.52
C GLY A 61 -18.04 15.94 -12.57
N ALA A 62 -18.55 16.55 -11.49
CA ALA A 62 -18.57 18.00 -11.30
C ALA A 62 -17.17 18.62 -11.51
N THR A 63 -17.15 19.80 -12.13
CA THR A 63 -15.93 20.61 -12.27
C THR A 63 -15.41 21.01 -10.90
N VAL A 64 -14.13 20.77 -10.64
CA VAL A 64 -13.45 21.16 -9.40
C VAL A 64 -12.73 22.48 -9.62
N HIS A 65 -12.97 23.46 -8.76
CA HIS A 65 -12.26 24.74 -8.80
C HIS A 65 -10.94 24.65 -8.05
N LEU A 66 -9.85 25.01 -8.73
CA LEU A 66 -8.51 25.10 -8.17
C LEU A 66 -8.11 26.56 -8.02
N TYR A 67 -7.62 26.89 -6.83
CA TYR A 67 -7.08 28.18 -6.47
C TYR A 67 -5.57 28.05 -6.27
N ASN A 68 -4.84 29.08 -6.67
CA ASN A 68 -3.41 29.17 -6.47
C ASN A 68 -3.08 29.62 -5.03
N ALA A 69 -1.99 29.12 -4.46
CA ALA A 69 -1.58 29.49 -3.11
C ALA A 69 -1.37 31.01 -2.93
N SER A 70 -0.95 31.73 -3.98
CA SER A 70 -0.77 33.19 -3.92
C SER A 70 -2.10 33.96 -3.79
N GLN A 71 -3.24 33.31 -4.02
CA GLN A 71 -4.57 33.90 -3.88
C GLN A 71 -5.13 33.80 -2.46
N THR A 72 -4.38 33.15 -1.56
CA THR A 72 -4.82 32.88 -0.20
C THR A 72 -4.36 33.98 0.75
N GLU A 73 -5.03 34.10 1.89
CA GLU A 73 -4.64 35.05 2.95
C GLU A 73 -3.26 34.73 3.55
N ASN A 74 -2.79 33.48 3.41
CA ASN A 74 -1.49 33.05 3.91
C ASN A 74 -0.80 32.07 2.93
N PRO A 75 -0.19 32.59 1.85
CA PRO A 75 0.44 31.76 0.82
C PRO A 75 1.59 30.90 1.36
N GLU A 76 2.35 31.39 2.35
CA GLU A 76 3.46 30.66 2.95
C GLU A 76 3.00 29.43 3.72
N LYS A 77 1.92 29.54 4.49
CA LYS A 77 1.32 28.39 5.19
C LYS A 77 0.90 27.31 4.19
N VAL A 78 0.29 27.70 3.09
CA VAL A 78 -0.12 26.75 2.03
C VAL A 78 1.10 26.12 1.34
N ALA A 79 2.13 26.91 1.03
CA ALA A 79 3.36 26.41 0.43
C ALA A 79 4.06 25.38 1.33
N LYS A 80 4.06 25.60 2.65
CA LYS A 80 4.57 24.60 3.60
C LYS A 80 3.77 23.30 3.50
N LEU A 81 2.45 23.34 3.29
CA LEU A 81 1.55 22.17 3.30
C LEU A 81 1.62 21.27 2.06
N VAL A 82 2.44 21.61 1.06
CA VAL A 82 2.57 20.84 -0.19
C VAL A 82 2.94 19.39 0.07
N GLY A 83 2.11 18.47 -0.45
CA GLY A 83 2.28 17.03 -0.29
C GLY A 83 1.82 16.46 1.05
N ARG A 84 1.25 17.31 1.92
CA ARG A 84 0.93 16.92 3.30
C ARG A 84 -0.56 16.87 3.60
N LEU A 85 -1.44 17.38 2.73
CA LEU A 85 -2.88 17.40 3.04
C LEU A 85 -3.57 16.03 2.94
N VAL A 86 -2.87 15.02 2.42
CA VAL A 86 -3.36 13.63 2.40
C VAL A 86 -2.71 12.88 3.56
N PRO A 87 -3.45 12.62 4.66
CA PRO A 87 -2.92 11.85 5.77
C PRO A 87 -2.71 10.40 5.34
N VAL A 88 -1.55 9.85 5.69
CA VAL A 88 -1.12 8.49 5.35
C VAL A 88 -1.01 7.69 6.63
N ASN A 89 -1.66 6.52 6.68
CA ASN A 89 -1.39 5.56 7.75
C ASN A 89 -0.06 4.86 7.43
N VAL A 90 0.93 5.00 8.32
CA VAL A 90 2.32 4.57 8.11
C VAL A 90 2.43 3.13 7.58
N PHE A 91 1.67 2.21 8.17
CA PHE A 91 1.78 0.78 7.89
C PHE A 91 0.64 0.25 7.02
N SER A 92 -0.27 1.10 6.59
CA SER A 92 -1.42 0.66 5.80
C SER A 92 -1.39 1.30 4.43
N ASN A 93 -1.42 0.47 3.38
CA ASN A 93 -1.68 0.94 2.02
C ASN A 93 -3.11 1.46 1.85
N PHE A 94 -4.01 1.20 2.81
CA PHE A 94 -5.33 1.81 2.81
C PHE A 94 -5.20 3.29 3.12
N LYS A 95 -5.67 4.11 2.17
CA LYS A 95 -5.95 5.51 2.41
C LYS A 95 -6.91 5.59 3.58
N ILE A 96 -6.60 6.45 4.54
CA ILE A 96 -7.55 6.83 5.58
C ILE A 96 -8.79 7.32 4.85
N ARG A 97 -9.96 6.78 5.22
CA ARG A 97 -11.20 7.09 4.51
C ARG A 97 -11.41 8.60 4.42
N PRO A 98 -12.02 9.16 3.36
CA PRO A 98 -12.14 10.61 3.20
C PRO A 98 -12.84 11.34 4.36
N ASP A 99 -13.82 10.70 5.00
CA ASP A 99 -14.55 11.14 6.19
C ASP A 99 -13.69 11.09 7.47
N ALA A 100 -12.66 10.27 7.51
CA ALA A 100 -11.68 10.24 8.57
C ALA A 100 -10.52 11.21 8.30
N ALA A 101 -10.13 11.33 7.04
CA ALA A 101 -9.00 12.10 6.59
C ALA A 101 -9.16 13.59 6.90
N TRP A 102 -10.38 14.15 6.85
CA TRP A 102 -10.58 15.58 7.08
C TRP A 102 -10.17 16.03 8.49
N LYS A 103 -10.48 15.24 9.54
CA LYS A 103 -10.08 15.57 10.92
C LYS A 103 -8.56 15.59 11.06
N LEU A 104 -7.89 14.62 10.44
CA LEU A 104 -6.43 14.53 10.44
C LEU A 104 -5.79 15.66 9.62
N THR A 105 -6.34 15.95 8.43
CA THR A 105 -5.87 17.06 7.59
C THR A 105 -6.03 18.40 8.31
N ALA A 106 -7.12 18.62 9.05
CA ALA A 106 -7.33 19.86 9.80
C ALA A 106 -6.23 20.09 10.85
N SER A 107 -5.74 19.01 11.47
CA SER A 107 -4.63 19.09 12.44
C SER A 107 -3.23 19.14 11.80
N ILE A 108 -3.11 18.95 10.48
CA ILE A 108 -1.81 18.77 9.82
C ILE A 108 -0.93 20.03 9.81
N GLY A 109 -1.55 21.20 10.00
CA GLY A 109 -0.83 22.47 10.12
C GLY A 109 0.15 22.51 11.29
N GLU A 110 -0.05 21.66 12.30
CA GLU A 110 0.83 21.55 13.48
C GLU A 110 2.02 20.61 13.27
N TYR A 111 2.03 19.84 12.17
CA TYR A 111 2.99 18.75 11.98
C TYR A 111 3.84 18.93 10.73
N GLU A 112 5.08 18.46 10.79
CA GLU A 112 5.97 18.42 9.62
C GLU A 112 5.61 17.30 8.64
N LYS A 113 5.11 16.17 9.16
CA LYS A 113 4.81 14.95 8.39
C LYS A 113 3.31 14.67 8.35
N SER A 114 2.85 14.07 7.25
CA SER A 114 1.47 13.60 7.08
C SER A 114 1.28 12.13 7.47
N GLU A 115 2.15 11.61 8.33
CA GLU A 115 2.22 10.21 8.71
C GLU A 115 1.54 9.99 10.06
N TRP A 116 0.59 9.07 10.09
CA TRP A 116 -0.27 8.82 11.25
C TRP A 116 -0.27 7.35 11.66
N LEU A 117 -0.36 7.11 12.97
CA LEU A 117 -0.51 5.81 13.59
C LEU A 117 -1.73 5.79 14.50
N THR A 118 -2.40 4.65 14.59
CA THR A 118 -3.45 4.43 15.58
C THR A 118 -2.86 4.07 16.95
N LEU A 119 -3.58 4.35 18.04
CA LEU A 119 -3.16 3.91 19.38
C LEU A 119 -2.85 2.40 19.43
N ASN A 120 -3.69 1.59 18.79
CA ASN A 120 -3.49 0.13 18.73
C ASN A 120 -2.16 -0.24 18.04
N GLN A 121 -1.77 0.46 16.98
CA GLN A 121 -0.48 0.23 16.31
C GLN A 121 0.69 0.65 17.19
N ILE A 122 0.57 1.76 17.91
CA ILE A 122 1.59 2.25 18.84
C ILE A 122 1.83 1.22 19.95
N ASN A 123 0.74 0.77 20.58
CA ASN A 123 0.78 -0.25 21.64
C ASN A 123 1.33 -1.58 21.12
N ALA A 124 0.86 -2.05 19.95
CA ALA A 124 1.31 -3.31 19.37
C ALA A 124 2.79 -3.30 18.96
N LEU A 125 3.39 -2.13 18.71
CA LEU A 125 4.80 -2.01 18.34
C LEU A 125 5.70 -1.63 19.52
N GLY A 126 5.15 -1.49 20.73
CA GLY A 126 5.90 -1.01 21.89
C GLY A 126 6.45 0.41 21.71
N LEU A 127 5.81 1.22 20.85
CA LEU A 127 6.21 2.60 20.62
C LEU A 127 5.83 3.47 21.81
N LYS A 128 6.72 4.42 22.18
CA LYS A 128 6.46 5.38 23.25
C LYS A 128 5.99 6.71 22.67
N LEU A 129 4.98 7.29 23.29
CA LEU A 129 4.51 8.65 23.03
C LEU A 129 5.30 9.66 23.86
N LYS A 130 5.39 10.91 23.38
CA LYS A 130 5.87 12.04 24.18
C LYS A 130 4.90 12.31 25.34
N GLU A 131 5.39 12.92 26.40
CA GLU A 131 4.53 13.42 27.48
C GLU A 131 3.59 14.50 26.92
N GLY A 132 2.29 14.38 27.21
CA GLY A 132 1.26 15.27 26.64
C GLY A 132 1.00 15.10 25.14
N ALA A 133 1.38 13.96 24.56
CA ALA A 133 1.18 13.69 23.13
C ALA A 133 -0.28 13.93 22.68
N LYS A 134 -0.42 14.70 21.60
CA LYS A 134 -1.72 15.04 21.03
C LYS A 134 -2.24 13.92 20.14
N TYR A 135 -3.56 13.76 20.09
CA TYR A 135 -4.23 12.83 19.19
C TYR A 135 -5.48 13.43 18.55
N VAL A 136 -5.91 12.81 17.45
CA VAL A 136 -7.16 13.11 16.76
C VAL A 136 -8.09 11.91 16.83
N CYS A 137 -9.29 12.12 17.33
CA CYS A 137 -10.34 11.10 17.36
C CYS A 137 -11.10 11.04 16.03
N VAL A 138 -11.12 9.85 15.44
CA VAL A 138 -11.77 9.59 14.17
C VAL A 138 -12.78 8.46 14.34
N GLU A 139 -14.01 8.68 13.88
CA GLU A 139 -15.02 7.63 13.84
C GLU A 139 -14.80 6.78 12.60
N VAL A 140 -14.66 5.47 12.78
CA VAL A 140 -14.54 4.50 11.70
C VAL A 140 -15.63 3.45 11.84
N PRO A 141 -16.28 3.02 10.74
CA PRO A 141 -17.24 1.95 10.82
C PRO A 141 -16.57 0.66 11.27
N ILE A 142 -17.28 -0.06 12.14
CA ILE A 142 -16.90 -1.41 12.51
C ILE A 142 -17.21 -2.29 11.30
N PRO A 143 -16.24 -3.08 10.80
CA PRO A 143 -16.51 -3.98 9.69
C PRO A 143 -17.59 -4.98 10.12
N SER A 144 -18.78 -4.87 9.50
CA SER A 144 -19.89 -5.79 9.76
C SER A 144 -19.47 -7.21 9.39
N GLN A 145 -19.62 -8.14 10.33
CA GLN A 145 -19.38 -9.54 10.06
C GLN A 145 -20.58 -10.10 9.28
N LYS A 146 -20.50 -10.02 7.95
CA LYS A 146 -21.41 -10.65 6.97
C LYS A 146 -22.91 -10.33 7.11
N GLY A 147 -23.40 -9.52 6.17
CA GLY A 147 -24.77 -9.63 5.65
C GLY A 147 -25.84 -8.76 6.30
N ASP A 148 -25.54 -8.06 7.39
CA ASP A 148 -26.47 -7.13 8.01
C ASP A 148 -26.08 -5.69 7.63
N GLU A 149 -26.74 -5.16 6.59
CA GLU A 149 -26.51 -3.80 6.07
C GLU A 149 -27.19 -2.72 6.93
N SER A 150 -27.93 -3.10 7.97
CA SER A 150 -28.94 -2.22 8.55
C SER A 150 -28.47 -1.33 9.70
N GLN A 151 -27.23 -1.42 10.19
CA GLN A 151 -26.68 -0.41 11.13
C GLN A 151 -25.14 -0.50 11.21
N SER A 152 -24.43 0.41 10.52
CA SER A 152 -22.98 0.51 10.71
C SER A 152 -22.69 1.15 12.07
N CYS A 153 -22.40 0.34 13.08
CA CYS A 153 -21.86 0.86 14.33
C CYS A 153 -20.50 1.53 14.05
N LEU A 154 -20.33 2.76 14.55
CA LEU A 154 -19.07 3.50 14.46
C LEU A 154 -18.25 3.23 15.72
N ARG A 155 -16.95 3.03 15.57
CA ARG A 155 -15.99 3.05 16.68
C ARG A 155 -15.08 4.27 16.57
N THR A 156 -14.76 4.88 17.70
CA THR A 156 -13.78 5.96 17.76
C THR A 156 -12.37 5.38 17.82
N VAL A 157 -11.50 5.80 16.91
CA VAL A 157 -10.09 5.43 16.84
C VAL A 157 -9.25 6.68 17.04
N GLN A 158 -8.28 6.60 17.95
CA GLN A 158 -7.31 7.66 18.19
C GLN A 158 -6.15 7.53 17.22
N PHE A 159 -5.83 8.62 16.53
CA PHE A 159 -4.68 8.75 15.65
C PHE A 159 -3.67 9.74 16.23
N TYR A 160 -2.41 9.36 16.20
CA TYR A 160 -1.27 10.18 16.60
C TYR A 160 -0.39 10.43 15.38
N ASN A 161 0.11 11.65 15.23
CA ASN A 161 1.11 11.93 14.21
C ASN A 161 2.43 11.24 14.59
N VAL A 162 3.24 10.82 13.62
CA VAL A 162 4.56 10.25 13.89
C VAL A 162 5.46 11.20 14.67
N ALA A 163 5.26 12.52 14.56
CA ALA A 163 5.97 13.54 15.34
C ALA A 163 5.67 13.49 16.86
N GLU A 164 4.56 12.85 17.27
CA GLU A 164 4.15 12.72 18.68
C GLU A 164 4.82 11.53 19.39
N LEU A 165 5.60 10.74 18.67
CA LEU A 165 6.38 9.64 19.23
C LEU A 165 7.64 10.16 19.91
N ALA A 166 8.08 9.47 20.95
CA ALA A 166 9.35 9.74 21.63
C ALA A 166 10.55 9.54 20.69
N ASP A 167 10.48 8.55 19.79
CA ASP A 167 11.46 8.35 18.72
C ASP A 167 10.76 8.16 17.35
N PRO A 168 10.58 9.25 16.59
CA PRO A 168 10.01 9.19 15.24
C PRO A 168 10.89 8.45 14.21
N SER A 169 12.20 8.33 14.46
CA SER A 169 13.14 7.70 13.52
C SER A 169 12.92 6.18 13.42
N LEU A 170 12.51 5.57 14.53
CA LEU A 170 12.17 4.15 14.61
C LEU A 170 11.06 3.78 13.63
N VAL A 171 10.08 4.66 13.40
CA VAL A 171 9.01 4.44 12.41
C VAL A 171 9.57 4.35 11.00
N SER A 172 10.54 5.21 10.66
CA SER A 172 11.19 5.17 9.34
C SER A 172 11.98 3.88 9.15
N LYS A 173 12.66 3.40 10.19
CA LYS A 173 13.30 2.07 10.20
C LYS A 173 12.25 0.96 9.98
N MET A 174 11.15 0.99 10.71
CA MET A 174 10.06 0.00 10.60
C MET A 174 9.43 -0.06 9.22
N LYS A 175 9.24 1.08 8.53
CA LYS A 175 8.71 1.12 7.15
C LYS A 175 9.57 0.31 6.19
N ASN A 176 10.89 0.33 6.37
CA ASN A 176 11.85 -0.43 5.57
C ASN A 176 11.93 -1.90 5.99
N MET A 177 11.51 -2.23 7.21
CA MET A 177 11.48 -3.59 7.76
C MET A 177 10.10 -4.25 7.68
N LEU A 178 9.16 -3.68 6.91
CA LEU A 178 7.83 -4.27 6.73
C LEU A 178 7.97 -5.74 6.29
N PRO A 179 7.46 -6.70 7.08
CA PRO A 179 7.68 -8.12 6.85
C PRO A 179 7.29 -8.59 5.44
N ILE A 180 8.20 -9.30 4.79
CA ILE A 180 8.06 -9.94 3.49
C ILE A 180 8.24 -11.45 3.68
N SER A 181 7.33 -12.24 3.12
CA SER A 181 7.48 -13.69 3.07
C SER A 181 8.56 -14.04 2.06
N ALA A 182 9.61 -14.74 2.49
CA ALA A 182 10.64 -15.23 1.58
C ALA A 182 10.08 -16.28 0.60
N HIS A 183 9.03 -17.00 1.01
CA HIS A 183 8.38 -18.00 0.15
C HIS A 183 7.61 -17.35 -1.01
N THR A 184 6.93 -16.22 -0.77
CA THR A 184 6.08 -15.60 -1.81
C THR A 184 6.69 -14.35 -2.44
N GLY A 185 7.71 -13.76 -1.80
CA GLY A 185 8.24 -12.44 -2.14
C GLY A 185 7.31 -11.28 -1.76
N ARG A 186 6.11 -11.55 -1.22
CA ARG A 186 5.09 -10.53 -0.92
C ARG A 186 5.14 -10.09 0.53
N LYS A 187 4.74 -8.85 0.77
CA LYS A 187 4.53 -8.33 2.13
C LYS A 187 3.43 -9.13 2.83
N TYR A 188 3.62 -9.41 4.12
CA TYR A 188 2.55 -9.96 4.94
C TYR A 188 1.41 -8.95 5.07
N GLN A 189 0.18 -9.44 5.17
CA GLN A 189 -0.96 -8.60 5.53
C GLN A 189 -0.74 -7.99 6.92
N MET A 190 -1.24 -6.79 7.14
CA MET A 190 -0.88 -6.00 8.31
C MET A 190 -1.19 -6.70 9.64
N ALA A 191 -2.27 -7.47 9.72
CA ALA A 191 -2.61 -8.26 10.91
C ALA A 191 -1.52 -9.29 11.29
N LEU A 192 -0.82 -9.86 10.31
CA LEU A 192 0.30 -10.79 10.52
C LEU A 192 1.66 -10.07 10.54
N ALA A 193 1.78 -8.94 9.85
CA ALA A 193 3.00 -8.16 9.78
C ALA A 193 3.31 -7.47 11.12
N MET A 194 2.30 -7.02 11.87
CA MET A 194 2.50 -6.29 13.12
C MET A 194 3.24 -7.12 14.20
N PRO A 195 2.84 -8.36 14.53
CA PRO A 195 3.59 -9.19 15.48
C PRO A 195 5.01 -9.52 15.02
N LEU A 196 5.22 -9.74 13.71
CA LEU A 196 6.56 -9.99 13.16
C LEU A 196 7.46 -8.76 13.29
N LEU A 197 6.92 -7.58 12.97
CA LEU A 197 7.66 -6.32 13.09
C LEU A 197 8.02 -6.04 14.55
N GLN A 198 7.07 -6.22 15.48
CA GLN A 198 7.32 -6.13 16.93
C GLN A 198 8.45 -7.07 17.35
N PHE A 199 8.37 -8.35 16.97
CA PHE A 199 9.41 -9.34 17.29
C PHE A 199 10.78 -8.92 16.74
N ALA A 200 10.84 -8.42 15.50
CA ALA A 200 12.10 -7.95 14.92
C ALA A 200 12.70 -6.79 15.71
N ILE A 201 11.90 -5.84 16.16
CA ILE A 201 12.37 -4.70 16.97
C ILE A 201 12.91 -5.20 18.31
N GLU A 202 12.13 -6.02 19.02
CA GLU A 202 12.50 -6.55 20.34
C GLU A 202 13.79 -7.40 20.30
N LYS A 203 14.02 -8.11 19.20
CA LYS A 203 15.20 -8.95 19.00
C LYS A 203 16.34 -8.27 18.23
N GLY A 204 16.19 -7.00 17.86
CA GLY A 204 17.21 -6.25 17.11
C GLY A 204 17.48 -6.79 15.70
N LEU A 205 16.49 -7.41 15.05
CA LEU A 205 16.57 -7.97 13.70
C LEU A 205 16.38 -6.86 12.66
N ASP A 206 17.09 -6.94 11.55
CA ASP A 206 17.21 -5.85 10.56
C ASP A 206 16.77 -6.25 9.14
N SER A 207 16.42 -7.51 8.90
CA SER A 207 15.92 -7.96 7.60
C SER A 207 14.39 -7.89 7.52
N PRO A 208 13.81 -7.47 6.38
CA PRO A 208 12.37 -7.58 6.18
C PRO A 208 11.91 -9.01 5.85
N PHE A 209 12.82 -9.93 5.51
CA PHE A 209 12.45 -11.25 4.99
C PHE A 209 12.25 -12.28 6.09
N TRP A 210 11.17 -13.04 5.99
CA TRP A 210 10.80 -14.10 6.94
C TRP A 210 10.59 -15.44 6.24
N LEU A 211 11.05 -16.52 6.84
CA LEU A 211 11.04 -17.86 6.27
C LEU A 211 10.74 -18.91 7.34
N THR A 212 10.16 -20.04 6.92
CA THR A 212 10.00 -21.21 7.80
C THR A 212 11.31 -22.00 7.88
N ALA A 213 11.46 -22.83 8.91
CA ALA A 213 12.61 -23.76 9.00
C ALA A 213 12.66 -24.74 7.82
N ALA A 214 11.51 -25.12 7.26
CA ALA A 214 11.46 -25.97 6.05
C ALA A 214 12.06 -25.24 4.84
N LEU A 215 11.68 -23.97 4.62
CA LEU A 215 12.26 -23.18 3.53
C LEU A 215 13.74 -22.89 3.77
N ALA A 216 14.16 -22.64 5.01
CA ALA A 216 15.59 -22.49 5.32
C ALA A 216 16.39 -23.72 4.88
N ARG A 217 15.91 -24.93 5.20
CA ARG A 217 16.55 -26.18 4.75
C ARG A 217 16.56 -26.34 3.23
N GLU A 218 15.47 -26.02 2.54
CA GLU A 218 15.40 -26.04 1.06
C GLU A 218 16.48 -25.14 0.44
N LEU A 219 16.77 -24.00 1.07
CA LEU A 219 17.76 -23.03 0.62
C LEU A 219 19.18 -23.28 1.13
N ASN A 220 19.42 -24.41 1.80
CA ASN A 220 20.68 -24.72 2.49
C ASN A 220 21.12 -23.61 3.47
N LEU A 221 20.14 -22.98 4.13
CA LEU A 221 20.36 -21.99 5.17
C LEU A 221 20.31 -22.64 6.55
N HIS A 222 21.27 -22.28 7.39
CA HIS A 222 21.33 -22.68 8.78
C HIS A 222 20.83 -21.53 9.67
N ILE A 223 19.82 -21.82 10.49
CA ILE A 223 19.37 -20.90 11.53
C ILE A 223 20.46 -20.86 12.61
N ARG A 224 20.94 -19.65 12.96
CA ARG A 224 22.07 -19.45 13.87
C ARG A 224 21.69 -19.84 15.30
N GLY A 225 22.42 -20.81 15.87
CA GLY A 225 22.33 -21.18 17.29
C GLY A 225 20.92 -21.55 17.74
N LYS A 226 20.55 -21.10 18.95
CA LYS A 226 19.20 -21.27 19.54
C LYS A 226 18.30 -20.07 19.25
N ALA A 227 18.35 -19.52 18.04
CA ALA A 227 17.49 -18.40 17.66
C ALA A 227 16.01 -18.76 17.85
N ALA A 228 15.27 -17.94 18.58
CA ALA A 228 13.84 -18.14 18.77
C ALA A 228 13.07 -17.74 17.49
N PRO A 229 12.09 -18.53 17.04
CA PRO A 229 11.17 -18.11 15.98
C PRO A 229 10.14 -17.11 16.49
N ALA A 230 9.63 -16.27 15.59
CA ALA A 230 8.35 -15.62 15.77
C ALA A 230 7.23 -16.64 15.49
N ARG A 231 6.19 -16.64 16.32
CA ARG A 231 5.04 -17.54 16.17
C ARG A 231 3.81 -16.77 15.75
N LEU A 232 3.17 -17.21 14.67
CA LEU A 232 1.95 -16.59 14.15
C LEU A 232 0.78 -17.55 14.22
N PRO A 233 -0.39 -17.11 14.76
CA PRO A 233 -1.60 -17.90 14.70
C PRO A 233 -2.12 -17.94 13.26
N MET A 234 -2.40 -19.13 12.75
CA MET A 234 -3.07 -19.31 11.46
C MET A 234 -4.53 -19.68 11.66
N LYS A 235 -5.41 -18.95 10.99
CA LYS A 235 -6.85 -19.24 11.03
C LYS A 235 -7.12 -20.66 10.53
N GLY A 236 -7.75 -21.48 11.36
CA GLY A 236 -8.13 -22.85 11.02
C GLY A 236 -7.03 -23.90 11.23
N LEU A 237 -5.85 -23.52 11.74
CA LEU A 237 -4.84 -24.47 12.18
C LEU A 237 -4.73 -24.44 13.70
N THR A 238 -4.60 -25.61 14.33
CA THR A 238 -4.34 -25.74 15.77
C THR A 238 -2.91 -25.39 16.15
N LYS A 239 -1.99 -25.42 15.18
CA LYS A 239 -0.57 -25.13 15.36
C LYS A 239 -0.24 -23.76 14.79
N GLU A 240 0.52 -22.98 15.55
CA GLU A 240 1.12 -21.73 15.11
C GLU A 240 2.19 -22.02 14.04
N ILE A 241 2.38 -21.10 13.11
CA ILE A 241 3.53 -21.15 12.20
C ILE A 241 4.72 -20.49 12.88
N GLU A 242 5.85 -21.20 12.86
CA GLU A 242 7.14 -20.66 13.24
C GLU A 242 7.84 -20.02 12.04
N LEU A 243 8.16 -18.73 12.18
CA LEU A 243 8.90 -17.94 11.20
C LEU A 243 10.21 -17.45 11.82
N TYR A 244 11.27 -17.56 11.03
CA TYR A 244 12.58 -17.01 11.33
C TYR A 244 12.82 -15.82 10.42
N ASN A 245 13.41 -14.76 10.96
CA ASN A 245 13.88 -13.64 10.17
C ASN A 245 15.15 -14.04 9.41
N ALA A 246 15.35 -13.52 8.21
CA ALA A 246 16.54 -13.85 7.42
C ALA A 246 17.85 -13.44 8.11
N SER A 247 17.85 -12.39 8.95
CA SER A 247 19.03 -12.02 9.75
C SER A 247 19.45 -13.11 10.77
N GLN A 248 18.54 -14.05 11.09
CA GLN A 248 18.82 -15.19 11.96
C GLN A 248 19.46 -16.36 11.21
N THR A 249 19.70 -16.29 9.89
CA THR A 249 20.36 -17.35 9.12
C THR A 249 21.85 -17.06 8.92
N ASN A 250 22.64 -18.07 8.56
CA ASN A 250 24.05 -17.90 8.21
C ASN A 250 24.24 -16.89 7.04
N ASP A 251 23.36 -16.92 6.03
CA ASP A 251 23.38 -15.99 4.89
C ASP A 251 21.99 -15.37 4.63
N PRO A 252 21.73 -14.15 5.14
CA PRO A 252 20.46 -13.46 4.92
C PRO A 252 20.20 -13.09 3.44
N ASN A 253 21.26 -12.91 2.64
CA ASN A 253 21.14 -12.46 1.26
C ASN A 253 20.54 -13.54 0.37
N VAL A 254 20.82 -14.82 0.64
CA VAL A 254 20.20 -15.94 -0.08
C VAL A 254 18.67 -15.93 0.09
N ALA A 255 18.18 -15.67 1.30
CA ALA A 255 16.74 -15.57 1.55
C ALA A 255 16.12 -14.37 0.82
N ALA A 256 16.79 -13.21 0.83
CA ALA A 256 16.37 -12.03 0.10
C ALA A 256 16.34 -12.27 -1.42
N SER A 257 17.43 -12.78 -2.01
CA SER A 257 17.53 -13.10 -3.43
C SER A 257 16.51 -14.18 -3.85
N TYR A 258 16.22 -15.15 -2.99
CA TYR A 258 15.14 -16.08 -3.23
C TYR A 258 13.78 -15.36 -3.26
N ALA A 259 13.47 -14.56 -2.23
CA ALA A 259 12.22 -13.79 -2.15
C ALA A 259 11.97 -12.90 -3.37
N TYR A 260 13.00 -12.17 -3.83
CA TYR A 260 12.90 -11.35 -5.04
C TYR A 260 12.61 -12.17 -6.30
N ARG A 261 13.17 -13.37 -6.43
CA ARG A 261 12.82 -14.28 -7.54
C ARG A 261 11.35 -14.71 -7.45
N GLN A 262 10.81 -14.92 -6.25
CA GLN A 262 9.42 -15.35 -6.05
C GLN A 262 8.37 -14.33 -6.49
N LEU A 263 8.73 -13.04 -6.59
CA LEU A 263 7.86 -11.98 -7.11
C LEU A 263 7.50 -12.16 -8.58
N PHE A 264 8.36 -12.82 -9.36
CA PHE A 264 8.21 -12.95 -10.81
C PHE A 264 7.83 -14.38 -11.24
N GLN A 265 7.72 -15.31 -10.29
CA GLN A 265 7.37 -16.68 -10.64
C GLN A 265 5.88 -16.82 -10.97
N PRO A 266 5.54 -17.50 -12.08
CA PRO A 266 4.18 -17.90 -12.41
C PRO A 266 3.46 -18.60 -11.25
N ARG A 267 2.23 -18.18 -10.97
CA ARG A 267 1.36 -18.72 -9.92
C ARG A 267 0.00 -19.10 -10.46
N SER A 268 -0.60 -20.13 -9.86
CA SER A 268 -2.00 -20.45 -10.13
C SER A 268 -2.90 -19.33 -9.64
N ALA A 269 -3.77 -18.80 -10.51
CA ALA A 269 -4.79 -17.83 -10.11
C ALA A 269 -5.86 -18.41 -9.18
N LEU A 270 -5.95 -19.74 -9.08
CA LEU A 270 -6.93 -20.41 -8.23
C LEU A 270 -6.41 -20.49 -6.78
N SER A 271 -5.18 -20.96 -6.59
CA SER A 271 -4.61 -21.25 -5.27
C SER A 271 -3.50 -20.30 -4.81
N GLY A 272 -2.92 -19.51 -5.70
CA GLY A 272 -1.74 -18.67 -5.43
C GLY A 272 -0.41 -19.45 -5.36
N SER A 273 -0.49 -20.78 -5.47
CA SER A 273 0.67 -21.67 -5.41
C SER A 273 1.54 -21.56 -6.67
N HIS A 274 2.82 -21.86 -6.52
CA HIS A 274 3.77 -21.96 -7.63
C HIS A 274 3.45 -23.14 -8.55
N PHE A 275 3.75 -22.97 -9.84
CA PHE A 275 3.78 -24.11 -10.74
C PHE A 275 5.10 -24.91 -10.56
N PRO A 276 5.08 -26.22 -10.86
CA PRO A 276 6.30 -27.02 -10.99
C PRO A 276 7.34 -26.35 -11.90
N ARG A 277 8.62 -26.59 -11.62
CA ARG A 277 9.75 -25.90 -12.26
C ARG A 277 9.69 -25.90 -13.80
N ASP A 278 9.36 -27.03 -14.41
CA ASP A 278 9.29 -27.15 -15.86
C ASP A 278 8.20 -26.28 -16.48
N ILE A 279 7.05 -26.19 -15.81
CA ILE A 279 5.92 -25.36 -16.21
C ILE A 279 6.26 -23.89 -15.98
N THR A 280 6.83 -23.56 -14.83
CA THR A 280 7.29 -22.22 -14.49
C THR A 280 8.23 -21.66 -15.57
N ARG A 281 9.16 -22.48 -16.10
CA ARG A 281 10.04 -22.07 -17.20
C ARG A 281 9.28 -21.68 -18.47
N ILE A 282 8.30 -22.51 -18.86
CA ILE A 282 7.48 -22.28 -20.07
C ILE A 282 6.64 -21.01 -19.90
N LEU A 283 5.94 -20.88 -18.77
CA LEU A 283 5.08 -19.73 -18.49
C LEU A 283 5.87 -18.43 -18.36
N SER A 284 7.05 -18.46 -17.74
CA SER A 284 7.91 -17.26 -17.65
C SER A 284 8.38 -16.81 -19.03
N ALA A 285 8.78 -17.75 -19.90
CA ALA A 285 9.16 -17.43 -21.28
C ALA A 285 7.98 -16.85 -22.09
N ALA A 286 6.76 -17.39 -21.87
CA ALA A 286 5.56 -16.87 -22.49
C ALA A 286 5.19 -15.46 -21.97
N ALA A 287 5.30 -15.20 -20.66
CA ALA A 287 5.08 -13.87 -20.09
C ALA A 287 6.01 -12.83 -20.70
N MET A 288 7.31 -13.12 -20.78
CA MET A 288 8.29 -12.20 -21.37
C MET A 288 8.00 -11.93 -22.85
N ARG A 289 7.73 -12.98 -23.63
CA ARG A 289 7.45 -12.87 -25.08
C ARG A 289 6.23 -11.99 -25.36
N ASN A 290 5.18 -12.15 -24.55
CA ASN A 290 3.91 -11.44 -24.73
C ASN A 290 3.80 -10.17 -23.87
N LYS A 291 4.86 -9.80 -23.14
CA LYS A 291 4.90 -8.65 -22.21
C LYS A 291 3.74 -8.66 -21.20
N TYR A 292 3.44 -9.84 -20.65
CA TYR A 292 2.50 -9.94 -19.53
C TYR A 292 3.15 -9.42 -18.25
N HIS A 293 2.40 -8.59 -17.53
CA HIS A 293 2.75 -8.01 -16.24
C HIS A 293 2.27 -8.89 -15.09
N SER A 294 1.13 -9.57 -15.25
CA SER A 294 0.63 -10.45 -14.20
C SER A 294 1.41 -11.76 -14.12
N ILE A 295 1.67 -12.21 -12.90
CA ILE A 295 2.28 -13.53 -12.63
C ILE A 295 1.24 -14.64 -12.52
N TYR A 296 -0.05 -14.32 -12.57
CA TYR A 296 -1.12 -15.29 -12.38
C TYR A 296 -1.56 -15.93 -13.68
N TRP A 297 -1.71 -17.25 -13.64
CA TRP A 297 -2.15 -18.06 -14.76
C TRP A 297 -3.34 -18.92 -14.39
N LEU A 298 -4.27 -19.07 -15.33
CA LEU A 298 -5.53 -19.75 -15.13
C LEU A 298 -6.01 -20.47 -16.40
N THR A 299 -6.75 -21.54 -16.21
CA THR A 299 -7.51 -22.17 -17.28
C THR A 299 -8.78 -21.37 -17.60
N LYS A 300 -9.37 -21.60 -18.77
CA LYS A 300 -10.67 -21.01 -19.13
C LYS A 300 -11.78 -21.34 -18.11
N LYS A 301 -11.81 -22.58 -17.60
CA LYS A 301 -12.76 -23.00 -16.55
C LYS A 301 -12.54 -22.22 -15.24
N GLN A 302 -11.29 -22.03 -14.85
CA GLN A 302 -10.96 -21.21 -13.67
C GLN A 302 -11.39 -19.75 -13.87
N ALA A 303 -11.20 -19.17 -15.05
CA ALA A 303 -11.66 -17.81 -15.35
C ALA A 303 -13.15 -17.64 -15.06
N VAL A 304 -13.99 -18.55 -15.58
CA VAL A 304 -15.43 -18.58 -15.32
C VAL A 304 -15.73 -18.67 -13.83
N SER A 305 -15.07 -19.57 -13.09
CA SER A 305 -15.28 -19.72 -11.64
C SER A 305 -14.89 -18.49 -10.82
N LEU A 306 -13.98 -17.66 -11.34
CA LEU A 306 -13.55 -16.41 -10.73
C LEU A 306 -14.40 -15.21 -11.19
N GLY A 307 -15.42 -15.45 -12.04
CA GLY A 307 -16.26 -14.41 -12.61
C GLY A 307 -15.46 -13.42 -13.45
N VAL A 308 -14.51 -13.92 -14.25
CA VAL A 308 -13.79 -13.19 -15.30
C VAL A 308 -13.86 -14.00 -16.60
N HIS A 309 -13.66 -13.36 -17.74
CA HIS A 309 -13.62 -14.04 -19.04
C HIS A 309 -12.35 -13.72 -19.80
N ILE A 310 -11.89 -14.70 -20.59
CA ILE A 310 -10.76 -14.52 -21.51
C ILE A 310 -11.21 -13.60 -22.64
N LEU A 311 -10.42 -12.59 -22.94
CA LEU A 311 -10.69 -11.66 -24.04
C LEU A 311 -10.60 -12.37 -25.41
N PRO A 312 -11.42 -12.01 -26.40
CA PRO A 312 -11.36 -12.59 -27.73
C PRO A 312 -9.98 -12.42 -28.39
N GLY A 313 -9.55 -13.39 -29.20
CA GLY A 313 -8.29 -13.32 -29.96
C GLY A 313 -7.02 -13.67 -29.18
N HIS A 314 -7.12 -13.90 -27.86
CA HIS A 314 -5.97 -14.30 -27.05
C HIS A 314 -5.69 -15.80 -27.13
N ASN A 315 -4.42 -16.14 -27.39
CA ASN A 315 -3.96 -17.54 -27.45
C ASN A 315 -3.46 -18.02 -26.07
N PRO A 316 -3.79 -19.25 -25.65
CA PRO A 316 -3.24 -19.83 -24.43
C PRO A 316 -1.77 -20.22 -24.60
N THR A 317 -1.08 -20.34 -23.47
CA THR A 317 0.20 -21.05 -23.38
C THR A 317 -0.07 -22.53 -23.09
N GLU A 318 0.41 -23.41 -23.95
CA GLU A 318 0.34 -24.87 -23.77
C GLU A 318 1.44 -25.34 -22.80
N VAL A 319 1.05 -26.13 -21.81
CA VAL A 319 1.96 -26.78 -20.86
C VAL A 319 1.57 -28.24 -20.69
N LYS A 320 2.51 -29.08 -20.25
CA LYS A 320 2.25 -30.51 -19.95
C LYS A 320 2.20 -30.72 -18.43
N ILE A 321 1.05 -31.14 -17.91
CA ILE A 321 0.84 -31.46 -16.49
C ILE A 321 0.47 -32.95 -16.41
N ALA A 322 1.28 -33.75 -15.71
CA ALA A 322 1.04 -35.20 -15.54
C ALA A 322 0.74 -35.92 -16.87
N SER A 323 1.54 -35.64 -17.89
CA SER A 323 1.39 -36.14 -19.27
C SER A 323 0.24 -35.57 -20.10
N GLU A 324 -0.69 -34.81 -19.52
CA GLU A 324 -1.77 -34.16 -20.25
C GLU A 324 -1.39 -32.75 -20.70
N LYS A 325 -1.81 -32.39 -21.92
CA LYS A 325 -1.74 -31.01 -22.42
C LYS A 325 -2.77 -30.14 -21.71
N ARG A 326 -2.33 -29.00 -21.18
CA ARG A 326 -3.16 -28.00 -20.52
C ARG A 326 -2.90 -26.64 -21.15
N PHE A 327 -3.97 -25.86 -21.27
CA PHE A 327 -3.93 -24.52 -21.83
C PHE A 327 -4.15 -23.51 -20.70
N LEU A 328 -3.13 -22.71 -20.45
CA LEU A 328 -3.13 -21.67 -19.43
C LEU A 328 -3.13 -20.30 -20.09
N PHE A 329 -3.99 -19.42 -19.60
CA PHE A 329 -4.04 -18.02 -19.94
C PHE A 329 -3.41 -17.23 -18.80
N ASN A 330 -2.70 -16.16 -19.12
CA ASN A 330 -2.26 -15.18 -18.14
C ASN A 330 -3.45 -14.30 -17.72
N ALA A 331 -3.46 -13.79 -16.48
CA ALA A 331 -4.51 -12.91 -15.99
C ALA A 331 -4.68 -11.64 -16.85
N ASP A 332 -3.62 -11.15 -17.49
CA ASP A 332 -3.67 -10.01 -18.43
C ASP A 332 -4.49 -10.28 -19.69
N GLN A 333 -4.77 -11.56 -19.99
CA GLN A 333 -5.63 -11.96 -21.11
C GLN A 333 -7.12 -11.98 -20.71
N THR A 334 -7.46 -11.51 -19.52
CA THR A 334 -8.84 -11.46 -19.01
C THR A 334 -9.38 -10.03 -19.01
N ASN A 335 -10.70 -9.90 -18.94
CA ASN A 335 -11.35 -8.59 -18.82
C ASN A 335 -11.10 -7.87 -17.48
N ASN A 336 -10.54 -8.54 -16.47
CA ASN A 336 -10.26 -7.95 -15.16
C ASN A 336 -9.12 -8.69 -14.43
N SER A 337 -7.88 -8.46 -14.85
CA SER A 337 -6.68 -9.04 -14.23
C SER A 337 -6.57 -8.65 -12.74
N LYS A 338 -6.91 -7.40 -12.40
CA LYS A 338 -6.84 -6.87 -11.04
C LYS A 338 -7.70 -7.66 -10.05
N LYS A 339 -8.91 -8.08 -10.44
CA LYS A 339 -9.76 -8.94 -9.61
C LYS A 339 -9.09 -10.26 -9.24
N ILE A 340 -8.22 -10.81 -10.10
CA ILE A 340 -7.45 -12.01 -9.78
C ILE A 340 -6.33 -11.68 -8.78
N GLU A 341 -5.61 -10.59 -9.00
CA GLU A 341 -4.48 -10.17 -8.16
C GLU A 341 -4.89 -9.77 -6.74
N ASP A 342 -6.05 -9.12 -6.62
CA ASP A 342 -6.64 -8.69 -5.35
C ASP A 342 -7.02 -9.88 -4.44
N ARG A 343 -7.14 -11.10 -4.98
CA ARG A 343 -7.41 -12.31 -4.15
C ARG A 343 -6.21 -12.76 -3.33
N PHE A 344 -5.01 -12.29 -3.67
CA PHE A 344 -3.74 -12.70 -3.07
C PHE A 344 -2.94 -11.53 -2.51
N SER A 345 -3.60 -10.37 -2.39
CA SER A 345 -3.10 -9.14 -1.79
C SER A 345 -3.81 -8.96 -0.45
#